data_AF-A0A086Y9F6-F1
#
_entry.id   AF-A0A086Y9F6-F1
#
_cell.length_a   1.000
_cell.length_b   1.000
_cell.length_c   1.000
_cell.angle_alpha   90.00
_cell.angle_beta   90.00
_cell.angle_gamma   90.00
#
_symmetry.space_group_name_H-M   'P 1'
#
loop_
_entity.id
_entity.type
_entity.pdbx_description
1 polymer ?
#
loop_
_entity_poly.entity_id
_entity_poly.type
_entity_poly.pdbx_seq_one_letter_code
_entity_poly.pdbx_strand_id
1 'polypeptide(L)'
;MKDAISAANDLLSGVGLWFRSKAEQAAAKREAKAWAKALPKAMLEEIVAAVPMPAHLWREDYWVLNQESLREGPAIYRAYVDENFPHEPEARRVELVDRLMGDRYDLWMVATRELTRAAVSAGMAADQARRDANYAARMAEEAARPHRLSMAGRKAEAEACYRNSGVYADGSGRVLSHAERFQLGLPANTGGAKSGLIDG
;
A
#
# COMPACT_ATOMS: atom_id res chain seq x y z
N MET A 1 49.96 13.45 -42.80
CA MET A 1 48.71 12.70 -43.09
C MET A 1 48.43 11.55 -42.12
N LYS A 2 49.42 11.02 -41.38
CA LYS A 2 49.19 9.99 -40.34
C LYS A 2 48.70 10.58 -39.00
N ASP A 3 48.99 11.85 -38.72
CA ASP A 3 48.64 12.48 -37.43
C ASP A 3 47.17 12.90 -37.35
N ALA A 4 46.54 13.23 -38.49
CA ALA A 4 45.12 13.59 -38.56
C ALA A 4 44.19 12.38 -38.33
N ILE A 5 44.64 11.18 -38.69
CA ILE A 5 43.89 9.93 -38.48
C ILE A 5 43.97 9.50 -37.02
N SER A 6 45.12 9.70 -36.36
CA SER A 6 45.28 9.41 -34.92
C SER A 6 44.42 10.36 -34.05
N ALA A 7 44.39 11.65 -34.38
CA ALA A 7 43.54 12.62 -33.69
C ALA A 7 42.03 12.34 -33.90
N ALA A 8 41.63 11.88 -35.09
CA ALA A 8 40.25 11.47 -35.36
C ALA A 8 39.87 10.16 -34.62
N ASN A 9 40.81 9.21 -34.47
CA ASN A 9 40.58 8.00 -33.67
C ASN A 9 40.55 8.28 -32.16
N ASP A 10 41.31 9.26 -31.66
CA ASP A 10 41.23 9.71 -30.26
C ASP A 10 39.96 10.53 -29.97
N LEU A 11 39.46 11.30 -30.94
CA LEU A 11 38.16 11.95 -30.85
C LEU A 11 37.01 10.94 -30.88
N LEU A 12 37.12 9.87 -31.69
CA LEU A 12 36.10 8.82 -31.77
C LEU A 12 36.16 7.83 -30.59
N SER A 13 37.34 7.56 -30.02
CA SER A 13 37.48 6.79 -28.78
C SER A 13 36.95 7.57 -27.56
N GLY A 14 37.03 8.90 -27.58
CA GLY A 14 36.39 9.80 -26.61
C GLY A 14 34.86 9.82 -26.68
N VAL A 15 34.26 9.49 -27.83
CA VAL A 15 32.80 9.38 -28.00
C VAL A 15 32.27 7.99 -27.60
N GLY A 16 33.12 6.96 -27.61
CA GLY A 16 32.78 5.60 -27.17
C GLY A 16 32.52 5.44 -25.66
N LEU A 17 32.88 6.43 -24.84
CA LEU A 17 32.70 6.44 -23.38
C LEU A 17 31.28 6.81 -22.91
N TRP A 18 30.38 7.18 -23.83
CA TRP A 18 29.05 7.72 -23.49
C TRP A 18 27.89 6.71 -23.50
N PHE A 19 28.12 5.47 -23.92
CA PHE A 19 27.09 4.43 -23.91
C PHE A 19 27.60 3.17 -23.23
N ARG A 20 27.72 3.18 -21.89
CA ARG A 20 27.72 1.91 -21.15
C ARG A 20 26.44 1.18 -21.53
N SER A 21 26.56 -0.05 -22.00
CA SER A 21 25.40 -0.87 -22.30
C SER A 21 24.51 -0.95 -21.06
N LYS A 22 23.19 -1.10 -21.20
CA LYS A 22 22.29 -1.24 -20.04
C LYS A 22 22.75 -2.36 -19.08
N ALA A 23 23.42 -3.38 -19.61
CA ALA A 23 24.03 -4.46 -18.85
C ALA A 23 25.22 -3.99 -17.99
N GLU A 24 26.12 -3.18 -18.52
CA GLU A 24 27.25 -2.59 -17.77
C GLU A 24 26.78 -1.62 -16.67
N GLN A 25 25.75 -0.82 -16.94
CA GLN A 25 25.16 0.05 -15.92
C GLN A 25 24.53 -0.78 -14.78
N ALA A 26 23.82 -1.85 -15.12
CA ALA A 26 23.24 -2.77 -14.13
C ALA A 26 24.32 -3.51 -13.33
N ALA A 27 25.41 -3.92 -13.97
CA ALA A 27 26.55 -4.57 -13.30
C ALA A 27 27.25 -3.60 -12.34
N ALA A 28 27.53 -2.36 -12.78
CA ALA A 28 28.12 -1.33 -11.94
C ALA A 28 27.24 -0.99 -10.74
N LYS A 29 25.91 -0.91 -10.93
CA LYS A 29 24.98 -0.69 -9.82
C LYS A 29 24.99 -1.84 -8.80
N ARG A 30 25.01 -3.10 -9.27
CA ARG A 30 25.07 -4.28 -8.38
C ARG A 30 26.37 -4.32 -7.60
N GLU A 31 27.47 -4.01 -8.26
CA GLU A 31 28.80 -3.91 -7.64
C GLU A 31 28.82 -2.82 -6.57
N ALA A 32 28.37 -1.61 -6.91
CA ALA A 32 28.29 -0.49 -5.97
C ALA A 32 27.42 -0.80 -4.75
N LYS A 33 26.28 -1.46 -4.95
CA LYS A 33 25.40 -1.89 -3.87
C LYS A 33 26.05 -2.96 -2.98
N ALA A 34 26.76 -3.92 -3.57
CA ALA A 34 27.48 -4.94 -2.82
C ALA A 34 28.62 -4.33 -2.00
N TRP A 35 29.35 -3.38 -2.58
CA TRP A 35 30.38 -2.59 -1.91
C TRP A 35 29.79 -1.81 -0.71
N ALA A 36 28.72 -1.03 -0.92
CA ALA A 36 28.11 -0.23 0.15
C ALA A 36 27.57 -1.11 1.30
N LYS A 37 27.07 -2.31 0.97
CA LYS A 37 26.65 -3.31 1.97
C LYS A 37 27.81 -3.94 2.75
N ALA A 38 28.99 -4.03 2.13
CA ALA A 38 30.18 -4.60 2.76
C ALA A 38 30.90 -3.61 3.69
N LEU A 39 30.54 -2.32 3.68
CA LEU A 39 31.12 -1.33 4.56
C LEU A 39 30.84 -1.65 6.04
N PRO A 40 31.83 -1.45 6.95
CA PRO A 40 31.62 -1.68 8.37
C PRO A 40 30.51 -0.80 8.93
N LYS A 41 29.62 -1.38 9.75
CA LYS A 41 28.52 -0.63 10.37
C LYS A 41 29.01 0.54 11.22
N ALA A 42 30.08 0.35 11.98
CA ALA A 42 30.67 1.41 12.81
C ALA A 42 31.10 2.63 11.98
N MET A 43 31.67 2.41 10.78
CA MET A 43 32.02 3.50 9.87
C MET A 43 30.79 4.28 9.41
N LEU A 44 29.69 3.58 9.09
CA LEU A 44 28.45 4.23 8.67
C LEU A 44 27.83 5.04 9.83
N GLU A 45 27.82 4.49 11.04
CA GLU A 45 27.34 5.17 12.25
C GLU A 45 28.17 6.42 12.57
N GLU A 46 29.50 6.34 12.44
CA GLU A 46 30.40 7.48 12.61
C GLU A 46 30.09 8.60 11.62
N ILE A 47 29.87 8.28 10.34
CA ILE A 47 29.49 9.27 9.33
C ILE A 47 28.12 9.89 9.66
N VAL A 48 27.14 9.06 9.99
CA VAL A 48 25.78 9.53 10.34
C VAL A 48 25.80 10.47 11.55
N ALA A 49 26.68 10.22 12.52
CA ALA A 49 26.87 11.07 13.69
C ALA A 49 27.64 12.37 13.36
N ALA A 50 28.58 12.31 12.42
CA ALA A 50 29.41 13.46 12.03
C ALA A 50 28.68 14.47 11.14
N VAL A 51 27.75 14.02 10.29
CA VAL A 51 27.05 14.89 9.34
C VAL A 51 25.98 15.74 10.07
N PRO A 52 26.14 17.08 10.13
CA PRO A 52 25.18 17.95 10.78
C PRO A 52 23.89 18.00 9.95
N MET A 53 22.78 17.58 10.55
CA MET A 53 21.45 17.67 9.94
C MET A 53 20.68 18.87 10.54
N PRO A 54 20.01 19.69 9.71
CA PRO A 54 19.09 20.71 10.21
C PRO A 54 18.03 20.11 11.13
N ALA A 55 17.70 20.80 12.23
CA ALA A 55 16.81 20.27 13.27
C ALA A 55 15.37 19.99 12.81
N HIS A 56 14.92 20.61 11.73
CA HIS A 56 13.59 20.35 11.15
C HIS A 56 13.56 19.06 10.31
N LEU A 57 14.72 18.55 9.91
CA LEU A 57 14.84 17.24 9.27
C LEU A 57 14.96 16.19 10.38
N TRP A 58 14.30 15.04 10.21
CA TRP A 58 14.36 13.93 11.18
C TRP A 58 13.85 14.26 12.59
N ARG A 59 12.79 15.06 12.67
CA ARG A 59 12.12 15.41 13.93
C ARG A 59 11.71 14.18 14.74
N GLU A 60 12.19 14.07 15.98
CA GLU A 60 11.88 12.94 16.87
C GLU A 60 10.58 13.12 17.66
N ASP A 61 10.00 14.33 17.65
CA ASP A 61 8.72 14.65 18.27
C ASP A 61 7.51 14.34 17.36
N TYR A 62 7.78 13.88 16.13
CA TYR A 62 6.76 13.58 15.13
C TYR A 62 7.05 12.23 14.47
N TRP A 63 6.04 11.35 14.43
CA TRP A 63 6.18 9.96 13.98
C TRP A 63 6.11 9.76 12.46
N VAL A 64 5.92 10.84 11.68
CA VAL A 64 5.88 10.79 10.22
C VAL A 64 7.06 11.54 9.65
N LEU A 65 7.81 10.89 8.76
CA LEU A 65 8.90 11.53 8.05
C LEU A 65 8.33 12.53 7.03
N ASN A 66 8.78 13.79 7.09
CA ASN A 66 8.33 14.82 6.16
C ASN A 66 9.01 14.68 4.78
N GLN A 67 8.37 15.23 3.75
CA GLN A 67 8.90 15.22 2.38
C GLN A 67 10.23 15.98 2.26
N GLU A 68 10.43 17.00 3.09
CA GLU A 68 11.68 17.75 3.16
C GLU A 68 12.85 16.85 3.57
N SER A 69 12.67 15.97 4.56
CA SER A 69 13.70 15.00 4.99
C SER A 69 14.07 14.02 3.88
N LEU A 70 13.10 13.61 3.06
CA LEU A 70 13.33 12.73 1.90
C LEU A 70 14.04 13.44 0.74
N ARG A 71 13.91 14.76 0.62
CA ARG A 71 14.54 15.55 -0.45
C ARG A 71 15.90 16.09 -0.05
N GLU A 72 16.01 16.67 1.13
CA GLU A 72 17.17 17.43 1.60
C GLU A 72 18.19 16.56 2.32
N GLY A 73 17.73 15.52 3.03
CA GLY A 73 18.62 14.56 3.68
C GLY A 73 19.64 13.93 2.72
N PRO A 74 19.21 13.36 1.57
CA PRO A 74 20.13 12.80 0.59
C PRO A 74 21.08 13.84 0.00
N ALA A 75 20.64 15.09 -0.19
CA ALA A 75 21.46 16.15 -0.74
C ALA A 75 22.61 16.53 0.22
N ILE A 76 22.33 16.59 1.53
CA ILE A 76 23.33 16.86 2.56
C ILE A 76 24.38 15.73 2.62
N TYR A 77 23.92 14.48 2.64
CA TYR A 77 24.85 13.34 2.60
C TYR A 77 25.64 13.29 1.30
N ARG A 78 25.03 13.64 0.17
CA ARG A 78 25.72 13.69 -1.12
C ARG A 78 26.84 14.73 -1.11
N ALA A 79 26.58 15.93 -0.60
CA ALA A 79 27.60 16.96 -0.44
C ALA A 79 28.78 16.46 0.41
N TYR A 80 28.49 15.83 1.55
CA TYR A 80 29.51 15.24 2.41
C TYR A 80 30.31 14.12 1.71
N VAL A 81 29.63 13.20 1.03
CA VAL A 81 30.26 12.06 0.35
C VAL A 81 31.10 12.51 -0.84
N ASP A 82 30.62 13.46 -1.63
CA ASP A 82 31.37 14.00 -2.77
C ASP A 82 32.64 14.74 -2.31
N GLU A 83 32.61 15.40 -1.15
CA GLU A 83 33.77 16.05 -0.53
C GLU A 83 34.78 15.04 0.05
N ASN A 84 34.31 14.01 0.75
CA ASN A 84 35.17 13.10 1.53
C ASN A 84 35.60 11.83 0.76
N PHE A 85 34.87 11.45 -0.28
CA PHE A 85 35.15 10.27 -1.11
C PHE A 85 35.27 10.59 -2.60
N PRO A 86 35.99 11.66 -3.01
CA PRO A 86 36.00 12.12 -4.41
C PRO A 86 36.59 11.09 -5.39
N HIS A 87 37.41 10.16 -4.89
CA HIS A 87 38.07 9.12 -5.67
C HIS A 87 37.18 7.90 -5.96
N GLU A 88 36.09 7.70 -5.22
CA GLU A 88 35.18 6.59 -5.48
C GLU A 88 34.34 6.87 -6.72
N PRO A 89 34.03 5.87 -7.57
CA PRO A 89 33.10 6.03 -8.69
C PRO A 89 31.75 6.61 -8.25
N GLU A 90 31.12 7.43 -9.10
CA GLU A 90 29.82 8.05 -8.79
C GLU A 90 28.77 7.03 -8.33
N ALA A 91 28.71 5.86 -8.96
CA ALA A 91 27.78 4.80 -8.59
C ALA A 91 27.95 4.33 -7.13
N ARG A 92 29.19 4.24 -6.64
CA ARG A 92 29.48 3.88 -5.25
C ARG A 92 29.14 5.02 -4.30
N ARG A 93 29.46 6.26 -4.65
CA ARG A 93 29.07 7.44 -3.87
C ARG A 93 27.55 7.52 -3.69
N VAL A 94 26.78 7.29 -4.76
CA VAL A 94 25.31 7.25 -4.72
C VAL A 94 24.81 6.15 -3.79
N GLU A 95 25.32 4.92 -3.92
CA GLU A 95 24.88 3.81 -3.05
C GLU A 95 25.33 4.01 -1.58
N LEU A 96 26.44 4.72 -1.33
CA LEU A 96 26.83 5.14 0.03
C LEU A 96 25.82 6.13 0.61
N VAL A 97 25.39 7.13 -0.15
CA VAL A 97 24.35 8.07 0.30
C VAL A 97 23.06 7.33 0.64
N ASP A 98 22.62 6.41 -0.23
CA ASP A 98 21.42 5.60 0.02
C ASP A 98 21.57 4.75 1.30
N ARG A 99 22.77 4.21 1.55
CA ARG A 99 23.07 3.44 2.76
C ARG A 99 23.03 4.31 4.02
N LEU A 100 23.64 5.49 3.99
CA LEU A 100 23.65 6.46 5.10
C LEU A 100 22.23 6.97 5.41
N MET A 101 21.42 7.20 4.37
CA MET A 101 20.01 7.54 4.53
C MET A 101 19.21 6.43 5.22
N GLY A 102 19.48 5.17 4.87
CA GLY A 102 18.88 4.01 5.54
C GLY A 102 19.25 3.94 7.02
N ASP A 103 20.52 4.05 7.35
CA ASP A 103 20.98 3.98 8.76
C ASP A 103 20.46 5.17 9.58
N ARG A 104 20.36 6.37 9.00
CA ARG A 104 19.72 7.54 9.65
C ARG A 104 18.23 7.31 9.88
N TYR A 105 17.52 6.73 8.90
CA TYR A 105 16.11 6.37 9.03
C TYR A 105 15.89 5.35 10.14
N ASP A 106 16.77 4.35 10.27
CA ASP A 106 16.70 3.37 11.35
C ASP A 106 16.89 4.04 12.73
N LEU A 107 17.83 4.97 12.87
CA LEU A 107 17.99 5.75 14.11
C LEU A 107 16.72 6.54 14.45
N TRP A 108 16.14 7.25 13.47
CA TRP A 108 14.91 8.01 13.66
C TRP A 108 13.70 7.11 13.98
N MET A 109 13.60 5.94 13.35
CA MET A 109 12.57 4.94 13.64
C MET A 109 12.67 4.41 15.07
N VAL A 110 13.89 4.21 15.57
CA VAL A 110 14.12 3.81 16.97
C VAL A 110 13.70 4.93 17.92
N ALA A 111 14.08 6.19 17.63
CA ALA A 111 13.73 7.35 18.45
C ALA A 111 12.21 7.60 18.50
N THR A 112 11.52 7.42 17.37
CA THR A 112 10.06 7.67 17.26
C THR A 112 9.20 6.44 17.52
N ARG A 113 9.79 5.31 17.94
CA ARG A 113 9.11 4.02 18.08
C ARG A 113 7.84 4.09 18.93
N GLU A 114 7.91 4.72 20.09
CA GLU A 114 6.77 4.81 21.01
C GLU A 114 5.67 5.73 20.46
N LEU A 115 6.02 6.82 19.78
CA LEU A 115 5.05 7.69 19.10
C LEU A 115 4.31 6.94 17.99
N THR A 116 5.06 6.20 17.16
CA THR A 116 4.52 5.36 16.09
C THR A 116 3.60 4.28 16.67
N ARG A 117 4.02 3.60 17.74
CA ARG A 117 3.21 2.59 18.43
C ARG A 117 1.90 3.18 18.95
N ALA A 118 1.96 4.35 19.60
CA ALA A 118 0.78 5.03 20.11
C ALA A 118 -0.19 5.42 18.99
N ALA A 119 0.33 5.99 17.88
CA ALA A 119 -0.47 6.37 16.72
C ALA A 119 -1.15 5.15 16.07
N VAL A 120 -0.42 4.05 15.87
CA VAL A 120 -0.97 2.79 15.31
C VAL A 120 -2.03 2.21 16.23
N SER A 121 -1.76 2.15 17.55
CA SER A 121 -2.72 1.64 18.53
C SER A 121 -4.01 2.48 18.56
N ALA A 122 -3.90 3.81 18.47
CA ALA A 122 -5.05 4.71 18.40
C ALA A 122 -5.86 4.48 17.11
N GLY A 123 -5.18 4.29 15.97
CA GLY A 123 -5.83 3.96 14.69
C GLY A 123 -6.58 2.62 14.75
N MET A 124 -5.97 1.60 15.36
CA MET A 124 -6.62 0.30 15.57
C MET A 124 -7.84 0.40 16.49
N ALA A 125 -7.74 1.16 17.59
CA ALA A 125 -8.86 1.37 18.50
C ALA A 125 -10.03 2.09 17.81
N ALA A 126 -9.75 3.10 16.98
CA ALA A 126 -10.77 3.79 16.20
C ALA A 126 -11.43 2.87 15.15
N ASP A 127 -10.64 2.04 14.46
CA ASP A 127 -11.20 1.06 13.52
C ASP A 127 -12.06 0.01 14.23
N GLN A 128 -11.62 -0.47 15.39
CA GLN A 128 -12.38 -1.41 16.19
C GLN A 128 -13.70 -0.79 16.65
N ALA A 129 -13.68 0.44 17.19
CA ALA A 129 -14.88 1.16 17.58
C ALA A 129 -15.86 1.34 16.41
N ARG A 130 -15.36 1.61 15.21
CA ARG A 130 -16.18 1.69 14.00
C ARG A 130 -16.83 0.34 13.65
N ARG A 131 -16.07 -0.77 13.73
CA ARG A 131 -16.60 -2.12 13.48
C ARG A 131 -17.65 -2.50 14.50
N ASP A 132 -17.40 -2.21 15.77
CA ASP A 132 -18.32 -2.49 16.87
C ASP A 132 -19.61 -1.68 16.73
N ALA A 133 -19.53 -0.40 16.35
CA ALA A 133 -20.69 0.43 16.05
C ALA A 133 -21.52 -0.11 14.88
N ASN A 134 -20.86 -0.51 13.78
CA ASN A 134 -21.53 -1.13 12.63
C ASN A 134 -22.17 -2.47 12.98
N TYR A 135 -21.50 -3.28 13.80
CA TYR A 135 -22.04 -4.55 14.27
C TYR A 135 -23.25 -4.33 15.17
N ALA A 136 -23.18 -3.39 16.12
CA ALA A 136 -24.30 -3.02 16.98
C ALA A 136 -25.51 -2.53 16.17
N ALA A 137 -25.28 -1.70 15.14
CA ALA A 137 -26.34 -1.25 14.24
C ALA A 137 -27.02 -2.42 13.49
N ARG A 138 -26.23 -3.37 12.97
CA ARG A 138 -26.77 -4.58 12.33
C ARG A 138 -27.56 -5.46 13.29
N MET A 139 -27.07 -5.64 14.51
CA MET A 139 -27.77 -6.42 15.53
C MET A 139 -29.07 -5.74 15.98
N ALA A 140 -29.08 -4.41 16.08
CA ALA A 140 -30.29 -3.64 16.37
C ALA A 140 -31.32 -3.74 15.25
N GLU A 141 -30.88 -3.68 13.99
CA GLU A 141 -31.75 -3.90 12.82
C GLU A 141 -32.34 -5.32 12.83
N GLU A 142 -31.51 -6.33 13.09
CA GLU A 142 -31.95 -7.73 13.15
C GLU A 142 -32.90 -7.99 14.33
N ALA A 143 -32.67 -7.38 15.48
CA ALA A 143 -33.56 -7.47 16.63
C ALA A 143 -34.91 -6.77 16.41
N ALA A 144 -34.94 -5.71 15.60
CA ALA A 144 -36.17 -5.01 15.22
C ALA A 144 -36.97 -5.75 14.12
N ARG A 145 -36.38 -6.72 13.43
CA ARG A 145 -37.09 -7.54 12.45
C ARG A 145 -38.07 -8.49 13.15
N PRO A 146 -39.29 -8.64 12.64
CA PRO A 146 -40.20 -9.65 13.15
C PRO A 146 -39.54 -11.02 13.07
N HIS A 147 -39.56 -11.78 14.18
CA HIS A 147 -38.93 -13.10 14.26
C HIS A 147 -39.33 -13.95 13.05
N ARG A 148 -38.37 -14.59 12.35
CA ARG A 148 -38.61 -15.32 11.09
C ARG A 148 -39.73 -16.37 11.15
N LEU A 149 -39.94 -16.95 12.34
CA LEU A 149 -41.00 -17.95 12.58
C LEU A 149 -42.36 -17.34 12.95
N SER A 150 -42.43 -16.04 13.22
CA SER A 150 -43.69 -15.32 13.42
C SER A 150 -44.42 -15.14 12.09
N MET A 151 -45.75 -14.99 12.14
CA MET A 151 -46.56 -14.73 10.94
C MET A 151 -46.12 -13.44 10.22
N ALA A 152 -45.77 -12.40 10.97
CA ALA A 152 -45.26 -11.14 10.42
C ALA A 152 -43.88 -11.31 9.77
N GLY A 153 -42.99 -12.12 10.36
CA GLY A 153 -41.67 -12.41 9.81
C GLY A 153 -41.73 -13.25 8.54
N ARG A 154 -42.55 -14.31 8.55
CA ARG A 154 -42.81 -15.14 7.36
C ARG A 154 -43.41 -14.34 6.21
N LYS A 155 -44.31 -13.40 6.52
CA LYS A 155 -44.90 -12.50 5.52
C LYS A 155 -43.84 -11.57 4.93
N ALA A 156 -43.05 -10.90 5.76
CA ALA A 156 -42.00 -9.98 5.32
C ALA A 156 -40.92 -10.67 4.47
N GLU A 157 -40.55 -11.90 4.83
CA GLU A 157 -39.59 -12.73 4.06
C GLU A 157 -40.13 -13.10 2.68
N ALA A 158 -41.39 -13.55 2.61
CA ALA A 158 -42.04 -13.89 1.34
C ALA A 158 -42.18 -12.65 0.43
N GLU A 159 -42.53 -11.49 0.97
CA GLU A 159 -42.59 -10.22 0.23
C GLU A 159 -41.21 -9.77 -0.28
N ALA A 160 -40.15 -9.96 0.51
CA ALA A 160 -38.78 -9.69 0.09
C ALA A 160 -38.34 -10.64 -1.05
N CYS A 161 -38.67 -11.93 -0.95
CA CYS A 161 -38.39 -12.90 -2.00
C CYS A 161 -39.12 -12.56 -3.31
N TYR A 162 -40.39 -12.16 -3.22
CA TYR A 162 -41.18 -11.75 -4.37
C TYR A 162 -40.60 -10.51 -5.07
N ARG A 163 -40.15 -9.49 -4.32
CA ARG A 163 -39.47 -8.32 -4.92
C ARG A 163 -38.23 -8.70 -5.72
N ASN A 164 -37.51 -9.74 -5.31
CA ASN A 164 -36.27 -10.17 -5.97
C ASN A 164 -36.48 -11.17 -7.11
N SER A 165 -37.52 -12.00 -7.05
CA SER A 165 -37.70 -13.16 -7.95
C SER A 165 -39.04 -13.19 -8.69
N GLY A 166 -40.00 -12.34 -8.29
CA GLY A 166 -41.38 -12.40 -8.78
C GLY A 166 -42.21 -13.56 -8.22
N VAL A 167 -41.70 -14.29 -7.22
CA VAL A 167 -42.36 -15.44 -6.62
C VAL A 167 -42.29 -15.37 -5.09
N TYR A 168 -43.40 -15.62 -4.42
CA TYR A 168 -43.43 -15.76 -2.96
C TYR A 168 -42.81 -17.11 -2.57
N ALA A 169 -41.64 -17.10 -1.94
CA ALA A 169 -40.97 -18.28 -1.38
C ALA A 169 -40.56 -18.07 0.08
N ASP A 170 -40.35 -19.16 0.81
CA ASP A 170 -39.80 -19.12 2.18
C ASP A 170 -38.26 -18.97 2.18
N GLY A 171 -37.66 -18.85 3.36
CA GLY A 171 -36.21 -18.68 3.54
C GLY A 171 -35.34 -19.83 3.01
N SER A 172 -35.93 -20.98 2.65
CA SER A 172 -35.24 -22.09 1.97
C SER A 172 -35.30 -22.02 0.44
N GLY A 173 -36.02 -21.03 -0.11
CA GLY A 173 -36.28 -20.91 -1.54
C GLY A 173 -37.47 -21.74 -2.03
N ARG A 174 -38.23 -22.38 -1.13
CA ARG A 174 -39.42 -23.15 -1.51
C ARG A 174 -40.58 -22.19 -1.76
N VAL A 175 -41.17 -22.30 -2.95
CA VAL A 175 -42.35 -21.53 -3.34
C VAL A 175 -43.53 -21.84 -2.41
N LEU A 176 -44.12 -20.79 -1.84
CA LEU A 176 -45.27 -20.93 -0.96
C LEU A 176 -46.49 -21.41 -1.74
N SER A 177 -47.25 -22.35 -1.19
CA SER A 177 -48.53 -22.79 -1.77
C SER A 177 -49.62 -21.70 -1.68
N HIS A 178 -50.74 -21.91 -2.37
CA HIS A 178 -51.86 -20.97 -2.32
C HIS A 178 -52.41 -20.78 -0.90
N ALA A 179 -52.58 -21.88 -0.14
CA ALA A 179 -53.08 -21.84 1.23
C ALA A 179 -52.11 -21.11 2.19
N GLU A 180 -50.80 -21.34 2.03
CA GLU A 180 -49.78 -20.67 2.84
C GLU A 180 -49.70 -19.16 2.57
N ARG A 181 -49.86 -18.74 1.30
CA ARG A 181 -49.95 -17.31 0.96
C ARG A 181 -51.21 -16.68 1.54
N PHE A 182 -52.35 -17.36 1.46
CA PHE A 182 -53.61 -16.89 2.00
C PHE A 182 -53.53 -16.70 3.52
N GLN A 183 -52.94 -17.65 4.25
CA GLN A 183 -52.70 -17.54 5.70
C GLN A 183 -51.82 -16.34 6.08
N LEU A 184 -50.88 -15.96 5.21
CA LEU A 184 -50.01 -14.80 5.40
C LEU A 184 -50.64 -13.49 4.87
N GLY A 185 -51.86 -13.53 4.32
CA GLY A 185 -52.51 -12.38 3.69
C GLY A 185 -51.73 -11.85 2.47
N LEU A 186 -51.07 -12.75 1.74
CA LEU A 186 -50.30 -12.43 0.54
C LEU A 186 -51.13 -12.67 -0.74
N PRO A 187 -50.93 -11.88 -1.80
CA PRO A 187 -51.57 -12.08 -3.09
C PRO A 187 -51.25 -13.45 -3.69
N ALA A 188 -52.06 -13.88 -4.67
CA ALA A 188 -51.69 -15.02 -5.51
C ALA A 188 -50.34 -14.73 -6.22
N ASN A 189 -49.53 -15.76 -6.46
CA ASN A 189 -48.42 -15.66 -7.41
C ASN A 189 -49.02 -15.43 -8.79
N THR A 190 -49.29 -14.17 -9.13
CA THR A 190 -49.47 -13.76 -10.52
C THR A 190 -48.08 -13.78 -11.13
N GLY A 191 -47.60 -14.96 -11.50
CA GLY A 191 -46.34 -15.08 -12.19
C GLY A 191 -46.41 -14.17 -13.42
N GLY A 192 -45.45 -13.24 -13.53
CA GLY A 192 -44.99 -12.81 -14.84
C GLY A 192 -44.54 -14.07 -15.56
N ALA A 193 -45.45 -14.68 -16.31
CA ALA A 193 -45.12 -15.73 -17.23
C ALA A 193 -44.18 -15.12 -18.28
N LYS A 194 -42.87 -15.25 -18.07
CA LYS A 194 -42.01 -15.51 -19.23
C LYS A 194 -42.38 -16.91 -19.70
N SER A 195 -43.43 -16.96 -20.51
CA SER A 195 -43.85 -18.10 -21.30
C SER A 195 -42.72 -18.49 -22.25
N GLY A 196 -41.77 -19.27 -21.75
CA GLY A 196 -40.95 -20.15 -22.57
C GLY A 196 -41.70 -21.47 -22.73
N LEU A 197 -42.81 -21.47 -23.46
CA LEU A 197 -43.35 -22.69 -24.03
C LEU A 197 -42.91 -22.74 -25.48
N ILE A 198 -42.07 -23.74 -25.75
CA ILE A 198 -41.62 -24.18 -27.05
C ILE A 198 -42.86 -24.66 -27.81
N ASP A 199 -43.08 -24.13 -29.02
CA ASP A 199 -44.10 -24.60 -29.95
C ASP A 199 -43.90 -26.09 -30.27
N GLY A 200 -44.98 -26.85 -30.13
CA GLY A 200 -45.14 -28.23 -30.57
C GLY A 200 -46.61 -28.52 -30.81
#